data_AF-A0A9R0YQM4-F1
#
_entry.id   AF-A0A9R0YQM4-F1
#
_cell.length_a   1.000
_cell.length_b   1.000
_cell.length_c   1.000
_cell.angle_alpha   90.00
_cell.angle_beta   90.00
_cell.angle_gamma   90.00
#
_symmetry.space_group_name_H-M   'P 1'
#
loop_
_entity.id
_entity.type
_entity.pdbx_description
1 polymer ?
#
loop_
_entity_poly.entity_id
_entity_poly.type
_entity_poly.pdbx_seq_one_letter_code
_entity_poly.pdbx_strand_id
1 'polypeptide(L)'
;MEGALVTSNFSMPDLYPAKANAAHAARSRRLPIFSVKQPSFLHDFAVTEHYAIFPEIQIVMNPMGMVVGGGSPVGADPGMVPRLGVIPKYAADESEMRWFEVPGFNMMHSVNAWEEAGGDEIVMVAPNILSIEHTLERMELIHASVELVRINLRTGNVTRTPLAAANLDFGVINPSCLGRRNRYGYFGVGDPMPKIGGVAKLDFDRAGHGDCTVARRDFGPGCFAGEPFFVPDDVEGNGDEDDGYVVCYVHDEGTGDNRFVVMDAQSPDLDIVAEVQLPSRVPYGFHGLFVTQAELRSQHQ
;
A
#
# COMPACT_ATOMS: atom_id res chain seq x y z
N MET A 1 9.83 -7.72 15.96
CA MET A 1 8.40 -7.46 16.17
C MET A 1 7.76 -8.72 16.69
N GLU A 2 7.00 -8.64 17.77
CA GLU A 2 6.03 -9.70 18.09
C GLU A 2 5.05 -9.80 16.91
N GLY A 3 4.80 -11.01 16.39
CA GLY A 3 3.98 -11.27 15.19
C GLY A 3 2.48 -11.03 15.40
N ALA A 4 2.11 -9.93 16.05
CA ALA A 4 0.72 -9.56 16.27
C ALA A 4 0.11 -9.02 14.97
N LEU A 5 -0.93 -9.69 14.47
CA LEU A 5 -1.75 -9.19 13.38
C LEU A 5 -2.56 -7.99 13.87
N VAL A 6 -2.32 -6.81 13.28
CA VAL A 6 -3.16 -5.63 13.48
C VAL A 6 -4.22 -5.64 12.36
N THR A 7 -5.49 -5.52 12.74
CA THR A 7 -6.59 -5.41 11.77
C THR A 7 -7.44 -4.20 12.07
N SER A 8 -7.99 -3.59 11.03
CA SER A 8 -8.99 -2.53 11.13
C SER A 8 -10.32 -3.04 10.59
N ASN A 9 -11.42 -2.49 11.09
CA ASN A 9 -12.74 -2.73 10.52
C ASN A 9 -13.50 -1.40 10.52
N PHE A 10 -13.93 -0.96 9.33
CA PHE A 10 -14.72 0.25 9.18
C PHE A 10 -16.19 -0.12 8.96
N SER A 11 -17.04 0.25 9.91
CA SER A 11 -18.49 0.09 9.81
C SER A 11 -19.16 1.44 9.90
N MET A 12 -20.13 1.71 9.01
CA MET A 12 -20.99 2.89 9.17
C MET A 12 -21.66 2.84 10.55
N PRO A 13 -21.83 3.99 11.25
CA PRO A 13 -22.22 4.01 12.66
C PRO A 13 -23.54 3.31 13.04
N ASP A 14 -24.39 2.89 12.08
CA ASP A 14 -25.74 2.40 12.39
C ASP A 14 -26.20 1.11 11.67
N LEU A 15 -25.32 0.28 11.09
CA LEU A 15 -25.75 -0.95 10.38
C LEU A 15 -25.04 -2.22 10.86
N TYR A 16 -25.65 -2.82 11.88
CA TYR A 16 -25.55 -4.22 12.38
C TYR A 16 -24.28 -4.71 13.11
N PRO A 17 -24.43 -5.51 14.19
CA PRO A 17 -23.33 -6.17 14.87
C PRO A 17 -22.90 -7.44 14.12
N ALA A 18 -21.73 -7.41 13.47
CA ALA A 18 -21.09 -8.61 12.95
C ALA A 18 -20.44 -9.41 14.11
N LYS A 19 -21.05 -10.56 14.45
CA LYS A 19 -20.39 -11.62 15.22
C LYS A 19 -19.49 -12.43 14.28
N ALA A 20 -18.18 -12.28 14.41
CA ALA A 20 -17.23 -13.26 13.88
C ALA A 20 -16.90 -14.28 14.99
N ASN A 21 -17.37 -15.52 14.80
CA ASN A 21 -16.89 -16.67 15.56
C ASN A 21 -15.62 -17.19 14.87
N ALA A 22 -14.49 -17.10 15.55
CA ALA A 22 -13.33 -17.94 15.26
C ALA A 22 -12.69 -18.33 16.61
N ALA A 23 -12.77 -19.62 16.92
CA ALA A 23 -12.08 -20.20 18.06
C ALA A 23 -10.57 -20.19 17.80
N HIS A 24 -9.79 -19.84 18.84
CA HIS A 24 -8.32 -19.72 18.87
C HIS A 24 -7.64 -18.47 18.29
N ALA A 25 -8.28 -17.29 18.33
CA ALA A 25 -7.54 -16.02 18.31
C ALA A 25 -7.29 -15.55 19.76
N ALA A 26 -6.05 -15.15 20.07
CA ALA A 26 -5.75 -14.38 21.28
C ALA A 26 -6.77 -13.22 21.39
N ARG A 27 -7.29 -12.97 22.60
CA ARG A 27 -8.41 -12.07 22.88
C ARG A 27 -8.20 -10.70 22.20
N SER A 28 -8.81 -10.48 21.03
CA SER A 28 -8.59 -9.26 20.25
C SER A 28 -9.24 -8.07 20.98
N ARG A 29 -8.41 -7.10 21.36
CA ARG A 29 -8.88 -5.85 21.94
C ARG A 29 -9.43 -4.99 20.82
N ARG A 30 -10.71 -4.65 20.89
CA ARG A 30 -11.36 -3.72 19.95
C ARG A 30 -11.27 -2.32 20.55
N LEU A 31 -10.72 -1.37 19.80
CA LEU A 31 -10.66 0.04 20.17
C LEU A 31 -11.46 0.83 19.13
N PRO A 32 -12.68 1.30 19.47
CA PRO A 32 -13.47 2.09 18.54
C PRO A 32 -12.89 3.51 18.40
N ILE A 33 -12.83 4.03 17.17
CA ILE A 33 -12.43 5.40 16.87
C ILE A 33 -13.67 6.17 16.39
N PHE A 34 -14.16 7.10 17.21
CA PHE A 34 -15.33 7.93 16.95
C PHE A 34 -14.95 9.34 16.46
N SER A 35 -13.67 9.70 16.54
CA SER A 35 -13.13 11.00 16.10
C SER A 35 -12.96 11.18 14.57
N VAL A 36 -13.35 10.17 13.78
CA VAL A 36 -13.52 10.28 12.33
C VAL A 36 -14.72 11.20 12.04
N LYS A 37 -14.52 12.23 11.22
CA LYS A 37 -15.54 13.24 10.91
C LYS A 37 -16.53 12.76 9.85
N GLN A 38 -16.10 11.89 8.94
CA GLN A 38 -16.93 11.40 7.85
C GLN A 38 -16.58 9.98 7.42
N PRO A 39 -17.52 9.22 6.84
CA PRO A 39 -17.24 7.88 6.35
C PRO A 39 -16.39 7.93 5.08
N SER A 40 -15.08 8.09 5.23
CA SER A 40 -14.10 7.96 4.16
C SER A 40 -13.87 6.49 3.81
N PHE A 41 -13.44 6.23 2.58
CA PHE A 41 -12.98 4.91 2.16
C PHE A 41 -11.64 4.60 2.84
N LEU A 42 -11.66 3.70 3.81
CA LEU A 42 -10.47 3.20 4.49
C LEU A 42 -10.13 1.83 3.92
N HIS A 43 -9.30 1.82 2.88
CA HIS A 43 -8.85 0.59 2.22
C HIS A 43 -7.68 -0.06 2.97
N ASP A 44 -6.71 0.76 3.36
CA ASP A 44 -5.46 0.32 3.99
C ASP A 44 -5.03 1.29 5.11
N PHE A 45 -4.05 0.88 5.90
CA PHE A 45 -3.48 1.65 7.00
C PHE A 45 -2.01 1.26 7.23
N ALA A 46 -1.21 2.20 7.71
CA ALA A 46 0.20 1.93 8.00
C ALA A 46 0.43 1.62 9.49
N VAL A 47 1.53 0.95 9.78
CA VAL A 47 2.02 0.71 11.14
C VAL A 47 3.49 1.12 11.23
N THR A 48 3.93 1.59 12.39
CA THR A 48 5.35 1.79 12.72
C THR A 48 5.76 0.79 13.80
N GLU A 49 6.81 1.02 14.59
CA GLU A 49 7.10 0.19 15.77
C GLU A 49 6.00 0.36 16.84
N HIS A 50 5.63 1.60 17.15
CA HIS A 50 4.74 1.98 18.26
C HIS A 50 3.36 2.48 17.85
N TYR A 51 3.16 2.91 16.60
CA TYR A 51 1.92 3.55 16.15
C TYR A 51 1.19 2.77 15.05
N ALA A 52 -0.11 2.99 14.95
CA ALA A 52 -0.94 2.70 13.78
C ALA A 52 -1.42 4.04 13.20
N ILE A 53 -1.52 4.11 11.87
CA ILE A 53 -1.78 5.33 11.11
C ILE A 53 -2.95 5.08 10.17
N PHE A 54 -4.05 5.79 10.38
CA PHE A 54 -5.30 5.62 9.63
C PHE A 54 -5.59 6.83 8.75
N PRO A 55 -5.89 6.63 7.45
CA PRO A 55 -6.28 7.72 6.57
C PRO A 55 -7.75 8.12 6.76
N GLU A 56 -7.99 9.42 6.68
CA GLU A 56 -9.30 10.00 6.44
C GLU A 56 -9.17 10.87 5.18
N ILE A 57 -9.69 10.39 4.06
CA ILE A 57 -9.43 10.93 2.71
C ILE A 57 -10.69 11.39 2.00
N GLN A 58 -10.53 12.14 0.91
CA GLN A 58 -11.61 12.72 0.12
C GLN A 58 -12.42 11.70 -0.69
N ILE A 59 -11.98 10.44 -0.77
CA ILE A 59 -12.78 9.35 -1.32
C ILE A 59 -13.73 8.88 -0.21
N VAL A 60 -15.02 9.11 -0.37
CA VAL A 60 -16.03 8.97 0.69
C VAL A 60 -17.14 7.99 0.32
N MET A 61 -17.77 7.40 1.33
CA MET A 61 -18.98 6.59 1.17
C MET A 61 -20.19 7.51 1.00
N ASN A 62 -20.94 7.32 -0.10
CA ASN A 62 -22.16 8.06 -0.41
C ASN A 62 -23.37 7.12 -0.58
N PRO A 63 -23.84 6.46 0.49
CA PRO A 63 -24.94 5.51 0.41
C PRO A 63 -26.27 6.14 -0.04
N MET A 64 -26.49 7.43 0.27
CA MET A 64 -27.70 8.14 -0.16
C MET A 64 -27.70 8.42 -1.67
N GLY A 65 -26.54 8.73 -2.26
CA GLY A 65 -26.39 8.87 -3.71
C GLY A 65 -26.73 7.58 -4.47
N MET A 66 -26.35 6.43 -3.92
CA MET A 66 -26.73 5.12 -4.47
C MET A 66 -28.25 4.90 -4.44
N VAL A 67 -28.89 5.17 -3.30
CA VAL A 67 -30.34 4.91 -3.11
C VAL A 67 -31.21 5.83 -3.97
N VAL A 68 -30.84 7.10 -4.12
CA VAL A 68 -31.67 8.11 -4.79
C VAL A 68 -31.36 8.22 -6.29
N GLY A 69 -30.10 7.97 -6.70
CA GLY A 69 -29.64 8.21 -8.08
C GLY A 69 -29.12 6.99 -8.83
N GLY A 70 -29.02 5.81 -8.21
CA GLY A 70 -28.43 4.62 -8.81
C GLY A 70 -26.92 4.73 -9.09
N GLY A 71 -26.24 5.72 -8.48
CA GLY A 71 -24.79 5.95 -8.63
C GLY A 71 -23.94 5.03 -7.75
N SER A 72 -22.62 5.16 -7.86
CA SER A 72 -21.65 4.43 -7.04
C SER A 72 -21.86 4.70 -5.54
N PRO A 73 -21.73 3.68 -4.65
CA PRO A 73 -21.73 3.88 -3.20
C PRO A 73 -20.48 4.60 -2.68
N VAL A 74 -19.50 4.84 -3.56
CA VAL A 74 -18.27 5.59 -3.29
C VAL A 74 -18.22 6.81 -4.20
N GLY A 75 -17.88 7.96 -3.66
CA GLY A 75 -17.69 9.21 -4.41
C GLY A 75 -16.51 10.00 -3.89
N ALA A 76 -16.40 11.25 -4.32
CA ALA A 76 -15.39 12.19 -3.86
C ALA A 76 -16.05 13.39 -3.17
N ASP A 77 -15.47 13.86 -2.06
CA ASP A 77 -15.75 15.16 -1.45
C ASP A 77 -14.53 16.08 -1.59
N PRO A 78 -14.47 16.92 -2.63
CA PRO A 78 -13.37 17.85 -2.84
C PRO A 78 -13.24 18.92 -1.73
N GLY A 79 -14.31 19.18 -0.96
CA GLY A 79 -14.31 20.17 0.11
C GLY A 79 -13.67 19.66 1.41
N MET A 80 -13.49 18.35 1.54
CA MET A 80 -12.82 17.75 2.69
C MET A 80 -11.30 18.00 2.64
N VAL A 81 -10.71 18.30 3.79
CA VAL A 81 -9.26 18.28 4.00
C VAL A 81 -8.85 16.89 4.52
N PRO A 82 -8.05 16.09 3.78
CA PRO A 82 -7.56 14.82 4.27
C PRO A 82 -6.77 14.93 5.57
N ARG A 83 -6.81 13.87 6.38
CA ARG A 83 -6.10 13.77 7.65
C ARG A 83 -5.50 12.38 7.84
N LEU A 84 -4.40 12.30 8.58
CA LEU A 84 -3.83 11.05 9.08
C LEU A 84 -4.01 10.98 10.59
N GLY A 85 -4.66 9.92 11.05
CA GLY A 85 -4.88 9.62 12.47
C GLY A 85 -3.79 8.71 12.98
N VAL A 86 -2.96 9.20 13.91
CA VAL A 86 -1.88 8.45 14.55
C VAL A 86 -2.33 8.05 15.95
N ILE A 87 -2.28 6.75 16.25
CA ILE A 87 -2.61 6.21 17.58
C ILE A 87 -1.56 5.19 18.03
N PRO A 88 -1.14 5.19 19.31
CA PRO A 88 -0.32 4.12 19.83
C PRO A 88 -1.00 2.75 19.65
N LYS A 89 -0.28 1.73 19.19
CA LYS A 89 -0.83 0.38 18.93
C LYS A 89 -1.53 -0.24 20.15
N TYR A 90 -1.04 0.11 21.35
CA TYR A 90 -1.55 -0.41 22.61
C TYR A 90 -2.36 0.63 23.41
N ALA A 91 -2.85 1.68 22.73
CA ALA A 91 -3.67 2.72 23.33
C ALA A 91 -4.81 2.13 24.17
N ALA A 92 -5.12 2.81 25.27
CA ALA A 92 -6.17 2.40 26.18
C ALA A 92 -7.56 2.60 25.54
N ASP A 93 -7.72 3.74 24.88
CA ASP A 93 -8.92 4.23 24.22
C ASP A 93 -8.56 5.29 23.17
N GLU A 94 -9.57 5.85 22.50
CA GLU A 94 -9.35 6.80 21.40
C GLU A 94 -8.79 8.17 21.84
N SER A 95 -8.72 8.48 23.13
CA SER A 95 -8.20 9.78 23.59
C SER A 95 -6.71 9.98 23.25
N GLU A 96 -6.01 8.89 22.95
CA GLU A 96 -4.62 8.89 22.50
C GLU A 96 -4.47 9.06 20.97
N MET A 97 -5.59 9.07 20.22
CA MET A 97 -5.61 9.36 18.79
C MET A 97 -5.27 10.82 18.52
N ARG A 98 -4.38 11.05 17.55
CA ARG A 98 -3.98 12.38 17.12
C ARG A 98 -4.14 12.53 15.61
N TRP A 99 -4.93 13.51 15.20
CA TRP A 99 -5.19 13.78 13.80
C TRP A 99 -4.30 14.91 13.27
N PHE A 100 -3.65 14.66 12.15
CA PHE A 100 -2.81 15.64 11.45
C PHE A 100 -3.42 15.93 10.08
N GLU A 101 -3.62 17.20 9.74
CA GLU A 101 -4.12 17.58 8.42
C GLU A 101 -3.04 17.37 7.36
N VAL A 102 -3.42 16.75 6.25
CA VAL A 102 -2.54 16.43 5.13
C VAL A 102 -3.25 16.82 3.82
N PRO A 103 -3.44 18.13 3.56
CA PRO A 103 -4.32 18.60 2.49
C PRO A 103 -3.97 18.01 1.13
N GLY A 104 -4.93 17.41 0.42
CA GLY A 104 -4.74 16.82 -0.92
C GLY A 104 -3.95 15.51 -0.96
N PHE A 105 -3.86 14.78 0.15
CA PHE A 105 -3.26 13.45 0.23
C PHE A 105 -4.33 12.37 0.41
N ASN A 106 -4.58 11.60 -0.65
CA ASN A 106 -5.61 10.58 -0.77
C ASN A 106 -4.96 9.21 -0.99
N MET A 107 -4.42 8.64 0.08
CA MET A 107 -3.83 7.31 0.03
C MET A 107 -4.89 6.21 -0.03
N MET A 108 -4.71 5.27 -0.95
CA MET A 108 -5.49 4.03 -1.00
C MET A 108 -4.68 2.87 -0.43
N HIS A 109 -3.42 2.75 -0.83
CA HIS A 109 -2.47 1.78 -0.33
C HIS A 109 -1.42 2.46 0.56
N SER A 110 -0.91 1.74 1.55
CA SER A 110 0.27 2.10 2.32
C SER A 110 1.45 1.22 1.91
N VAL A 111 2.63 1.83 1.68
CA VAL A 111 3.83 1.06 1.33
C VAL A 111 4.56 0.67 2.60
N ASN A 112 4.87 1.66 3.44
CA ASN A 112 5.43 1.46 4.76
C ASN A 112 5.33 2.74 5.60
N ALA A 113 5.50 2.60 6.91
CA ALA A 113 5.77 3.72 7.80
C ALA A 113 6.80 3.33 8.86
N TRP A 114 7.53 4.31 9.37
CA TRP A 114 8.49 4.12 10.45
C TRP A 114 8.63 5.38 11.30
N GLU A 115 9.32 5.21 12.41
CA GLU A 115 9.63 6.28 13.34
C GLU A 115 11.07 6.76 13.18
N GLU A 116 11.26 8.06 13.25
CA GLU A 116 12.56 8.74 13.31
C GLU A 116 12.61 9.67 14.54
N ALA A 117 13.76 10.30 14.77
CA ALA A 117 13.97 11.23 15.88
C ALA A 117 13.56 10.66 17.26
N GLY A 118 13.80 9.37 17.49
CA GLY A 118 13.46 8.70 18.76
C GLY A 118 11.96 8.51 19.00
N GLY A 119 11.15 8.46 17.95
CA GLY A 119 9.69 8.29 18.03
C GLY A 119 8.90 9.59 17.94
N ASP A 120 9.57 10.74 17.79
CA ASP A 120 8.93 12.06 17.69
C ASP A 120 8.52 12.44 16.27
N GLU A 121 8.97 11.68 15.26
CA GLU A 121 8.64 11.90 13.86
C GLU A 121 8.20 10.59 13.22
N ILE A 122 7.09 10.63 12.49
CA ILE A 122 6.64 9.52 11.64
C ILE A 122 7.00 9.85 10.21
N VAL A 123 7.59 8.87 9.52
CA VAL A 123 7.77 8.89 8.08
C VAL A 123 6.90 7.81 7.47
N MET A 124 6.15 8.16 6.43
CA MET A 124 5.27 7.24 5.72
C MET A 124 5.46 7.39 4.22
N VAL A 125 5.50 6.27 3.51
CA VAL A 125 5.51 6.24 2.04
C VAL A 125 4.20 5.63 1.56
N ALA A 126 3.52 6.32 0.65
CA ALA A 126 2.32 5.82 0.01
C ALA A 126 2.04 6.50 -1.35
N PRO A 127 1.41 5.78 -2.30
CA PRO A 127 0.79 6.38 -3.47
C PRO A 127 -0.35 7.32 -3.06
N ASN A 128 -0.30 8.54 -3.58
CA ASN A 128 -1.35 9.54 -3.44
C ASN A 128 -2.15 9.64 -4.73
N ILE A 129 -3.46 9.37 -4.67
CA ILE A 129 -4.36 9.54 -5.80
C ILE A 129 -4.64 11.03 -6.03
N LEU A 130 -4.10 11.59 -7.11
CA LEU A 130 -4.25 13.02 -7.42
C LEU A 130 -5.59 13.34 -8.09
N SER A 131 -6.10 12.44 -8.92
CA SER A 131 -7.32 12.60 -9.72
C SER A 131 -8.50 11.87 -9.07
N ILE A 132 -8.89 12.32 -7.87
CA ILE A 132 -9.90 11.64 -7.04
C ILE A 132 -11.27 11.55 -7.71
N GLU A 133 -11.60 12.48 -8.60
CA GLU A 133 -12.84 12.52 -9.39
C GLU A 133 -12.98 11.38 -10.40
N HIS A 134 -11.89 10.70 -10.72
CA HIS A 134 -11.87 9.55 -11.62
C HIS A 134 -11.90 8.21 -10.88
N THR A 135 -11.72 8.24 -9.56
CA THR A 135 -11.74 7.04 -8.72
C THR A 135 -13.06 6.30 -8.92
N LEU A 136 -12.97 5.05 -9.39
CA LEU A 136 -14.09 4.10 -9.63
C LEU A 136 -14.99 4.36 -10.85
N GLU A 137 -14.90 5.52 -11.51
CA GLU A 137 -15.67 5.80 -12.74
C GLU A 137 -14.83 5.64 -14.03
N ARG A 138 -13.57 6.12 -14.00
CA ARG A 138 -12.63 6.07 -15.12
C ARG A 138 -11.21 5.81 -14.63
N MET A 139 -10.97 4.58 -14.20
CA MET A 139 -9.71 4.18 -13.58
C MET A 139 -8.49 4.40 -14.50
N GLU A 140 -8.68 4.37 -15.81
CA GLU A 140 -7.65 4.66 -16.83
C GLU A 140 -7.12 6.08 -16.81
N LEU A 141 -7.84 7.00 -16.16
CA LEU A 141 -7.42 8.38 -15.96
C LEU A 141 -6.81 8.63 -14.58
N ILE A 142 -6.72 7.59 -13.74
CA ILE A 142 -6.13 7.71 -12.42
C ILE A 142 -4.63 7.96 -12.54
N HIS A 143 -4.19 9.05 -11.89
CA HIS A 143 -2.79 9.35 -11.67
C HIS A 143 -2.46 9.30 -10.19
N ALA A 144 -1.55 8.39 -9.84
CA ALA A 144 -0.99 8.24 -8.51
C ALA A 144 0.44 8.80 -8.49
N SER A 145 0.75 9.57 -7.45
CA SER A 145 2.10 10.05 -7.16
C SER A 145 2.57 9.41 -5.85
N VAL A 146 3.67 8.65 -5.87
CA VAL A 146 4.25 8.12 -4.64
C VAL A 146 4.90 9.25 -3.86
N GLU A 147 4.50 9.41 -2.61
CA GLU A 147 4.98 10.49 -1.75
C GLU A 147 5.51 9.97 -0.42
N LEU A 148 6.54 10.64 0.08
CA LEU A 148 7.05 10.52 1.44
C LEU A 148 6.44 11.64 2.29
N VAL A 149 5.64 11.26 3.29
CA VAL A 149 4.98 12.13 4.25
C VAL A 149 5.75 12.08 5.57
N ARG A 150 6.15 13.23 6.09
CA ARG A 150 6.75 13.36 7.43
C ARG A 150 5.79 14.09 8.35
N ILE A 151 5.56 13.53 9.53
CA ILE A 151 4.68 14.07 10.57
C ILE A 151 5.50 14.26 11.84
N ASN A 152 5.70 15.51 12.25
CA ASN A 152 6.34 15.81 13.52
C ASN A 152 5.30 15.76 14.66
N LEU A 153 5.41 14.75 15.52
CA LEU A 153 4.48 14.51 16.61
C LEU A 153 4.60 15.54 17.74
N ARG A 154 5.64 16.38 17.80
CA ARG A 154 5.71 17.45 18.81
C ARG A 154 5.03 18.73 18.34
N THR A 155 5.29 19.13 17.10
CA THR A 155 4.86 20.43 16.55
C THR A 155 3.54 20.33 15.78
N GLY A 156 3.14 19.14 15.35
CA GLY A 156 2.00 18.97 14.45
C GLY A 156 2.32 19.25 12.98
N ASN A 157 3.58 19.59 12.65
CA ASN A 157 3.97 19.93 11.29
C ASN A 157 3.96 18.69 10.38
N VAL A 158 3.44 18.85 9.16
CA VAL A 158 3.39 17.82 8.14
C VAL A 158 4.06 18.32 6.87
N THR A 159 4.96 17.53 6.31
CA THR A 159 5.58 17.81 5.01
C THR A 159 5.43 16.63 4.08
N ARG A 160 5.32 16.89 2.77
CA ARG A 160 5.13 15.90 1.73
C ARG A 160 6.17 16.09 0.64
N THR A 161 6.76 14.99 0.19
CA THR A 161 7.79 14.97 -0.86
C THR A 161 7.44 13.92 -1.90
N PRO A 162 7.08 14.30 -3.14
CA PRO A 162 6.95 13.37 -4.26
C PRO A 162 8.27 12.65 -4.52
N LEU A 163 8.20 11.34 -4.79
CA LEU A 163 9.39 10.49 -4.97
C LEU A 163 9.71 10.21 -6.44
N ALA A 164 8.69 10.16 -7.30
CA ALA A 164 8.86 9.89 -8.73
C ALA A 164 7.80 10.61 -9.56
N ALA A 165 8.11 10.90 -10.82
CA ALA A 165 7.16 11.49 -11.76
C ALA A 165 6.27 10.44 -12.47
N ALA A 166 6.68 9.17 -12.43
CA ALA A 166 5.91 8.07 -13.03
C ALA A 166 4.62 7.81 -12.24
N ASN A 167 3.58 7.32 -12.94
CA ASN A 167 2.34 6.86 -12.32
C ASN A 167 2.59 5.52 -11.65
N LEU A 168 2.79 5.53 -10.33
CA LEU A 168 3.23 4.37 -9.55
C LEU A 168 2.24 4.05 -8.43
N ASP A 169 1.90 2.77 -8.29
CA ASP A 169 1.03 2.24 -7.23
C ASP A 169 1.42 0.79 -6.91
N PHE A 170 0.66 0.09 -6.05
CA PHE A 170 0.91 -1.30 -5.64
C PHE A 170 2.35 -1.51 -5.16
N GLY A 171 2.80 -0.61 -4.28
CA GLY A 171 4.16 -0.60 -3.78
C GLY A 171 4.41 -1.70 -2.76
N VAL A 172 5.46 -2.48 -2.97
CA VAL A 172 5.94 -3.51 -2.04
C VAL A 172 7.37 -3.22 -1.58
N ILE A 173 7.71 -3.74 -0.41
CA ILE A 173 9.03 -3.62 0.22
C ILE A 173 9.53 -5.00 0.62
N ASN A 174 10.80 -5.09 1.03
CA ASN A 174 11.26 -6.25 1.77
C ASN A 174 10.40 -6.44 3.03
N PRO A 175 9.66 -7.56 3.19
CA PRO A 175 8.72 -7.75 4.29
C PRO A 175 9.37 -7.66 5.68
N SER A 176 10.68 -7.96 5.77
CA SER A 176 11.43 -7.80 7.02
C SER A 176 11.46 -6.34 7.49
N CYS A 177 11.28 -5.36 6.61
CA CYS A 177 11.33 -3.95 6.95
C CYS A 177 9.97 -3.33 7.31
N LEU A 178 8.88 -4.11 7.31
CA LEU A 178 7.55 -3.60 7.68
C LEU A 178 7.58 -2.87 9.03
N GLY A 179 7.01 -1.67 9.09
CA GLY A 179 6.97 -0.84 10.31
C GLY A 179 8.31 -0.25 10.74
N ARG A 180 9.38 -0.47 9.97
CA ARG A 180 10.75 -0.01 10.23
C ARG A 180 11.28 0.73 9.01
N ARG A 181 12.33 1.54 9.23
CA ARG A 181 12.96 2.29 8.14
C ARG A 181 13.45 1.33 7.06
N ASN A 182 13.11 1.65 5.81
CA ASN A 182 13.54 0.93 4.63
C ASN A 182 13.95 1.96 3.55
N ARG A 183 14.89 1.59 2.70
CA ARG A 183 15.43 2.42 1.62
C ARG A 183 14.74 2.15 0.29
N TYR A 184 14.35 0.92 0.00
CA TYR A 184 13.87 0.53 -1.32
C TYR A 184 12.40 0.11 -1.32
N GLY A 185 11.68 0.49 -2.36
CA GLY A 185 10.35 -0.01 -2.67
C GLY A 185 10.18 -0.30 -4.15
N TYR A 186 9.32 -1.26 -4.48
CA TYR A 186 9.06 -1.73 -5.84
C TYR A 186 7.59 -1.51 -6.17
N PHE A 187 7.31 -0.86 -7.30
CA PHE A 187 5.99 -0.34 -7.63
C PHE A 187 5.56 -0.81 -9.01
N GLY A 188 4.26 -1.08 -9.15
CA GLY A 188 3.65 -1.23 -10.46
C GLY A 188 3.61 0.11 -11.18
N VAL A 189 4.03 0.13 -12.44
CA VAL A 189 3.90 1.27 -13.34
C VAL A 189 2.53 1.23 -14.01
N GLY A 190 1.64 2.16 -13.67
CA GLY A 190 0.32 2.28 -14.28
C GLY A 190 0.40 2.86 -15.69
N ASP A 191 0.03 2.09 -16.72
CA ASP A 191 0.02 2.54 -18.12
C ASP A 191 -0.92 1.71 -19.02
N PRO A 192 -2.25 1.98 -19.01
CA PRO A 192 -3.00 2.84 -18.11
C PRO A 192 -3.47 2.07 -16.85
N MET A 193 -3.65 2.76 -15.72
CA MET A 193 -4.22 2.18 -14.49
C MET A 193 -5.63 1.58 -14.77
N PRO A 194 -6.03 0.43 -14.19
CA PRO A 194 -5.30 -0.42 -13.25
C PRO A 194 -4.30 -1.38 -13.88
N LYS A 195 -4.05 -1.31 -15.19
CA LYS A 195 -3.07 -2.18 -15.84
C LYS A 195 -1.65 -1.71 -15.54
N ILE A 196 -0.82 -2.65 -15.13
CA ILE A 196 0.57 -2.41 -14.77
C ILE A 196 1.44 -2.75 -15.99
N GLY A 197 1.99 -1.75 -16.68
CA GLY A 197 2.82 -1.96 -17.88
C GLY A 197 4.28 -2.33 -17.56
N GLY A 198 4.69 -2.20 -16.29
CA GLY A 198 6.06 -2.40 -15.86
C GLY A 198 6.22 -2.34 -14.35
N VAL A 199 7.46 -2.48 -13.89
CA VAL A 199 7.85 -2.36 -12.47
C VAL A 199 8.96 -1.32 -12.33
N ALA A 200 8.89 -0.50 -11.29
CA ALA A 200 9.92 0.48 -10.95
C ALA A 200 10.41 0.29 -9.51
N LYS A 201 11.72 0.42 -9.30
CA LYS A 201 12.35 0.46 -7.99
C LYS A 201 12.66 1.89 -7.61
N LEU A 202 12.24 2.31 -6.43
CA LEU A 202 12.55 3.63 -5.86
C LEU A 202 13.56 3.49 -4.71
N ASP A 203 14.46 4.48 -4.60
CA ASP A 203 15.41 4.68 -3.50
C ASP A 203 14.96 5.88 -2.66
N PHE A 204 14.31 5.62 -1.53
CA PHE A 204 13.71 6.63 -0.66
C PHE A 204 14.74 7.56 -0.01
N ASP A 205 16.01 7.16 0.08
CA ASP A 205 17.08 8.02 0.60
C ASP A 205 17.39 9.19 -0.33
N ARG A 206 16.92 9.15 -1.59
CA ARG A 206 17.05 10.23 -2.57
C ARG A 206 15.92 11.27 -2.47
N ALA A 207 14.96 11.09 -1.55
CA ALA A 207 13.84 12.01 -1.38
C ALA A 207 14.33 13.46 -1.21
N GLY A 208 13.74 14.38 -1.97
CA GLY A 208 14.13 15.79 -1.99
C GLY A 208 15.33 16.13 -2.89
N HIS A 209 15.95 15.14 -3.54
CA HIS A 209 17.08 15.33 -4.46
C HIS A 209 16.74 15.09 -5.94
N GLY A 210 15.46 14.85 -6.27
CA GLY A 210 14.98 14.63 -7.63
C GLY A 210 14.18 13.33 -7.75
N ASP A 211 14.24 12.71 -8.93
CA ASP A 211 13.61 11.41 -9.18
C ASP A 211 14.32 10.32 -8.37
N CYS A 212 13.54 9.58 -7.57
CA CYS A 212 14.02 8.49 -6.74
C CYS A 212 14.07 7.15 -7.48
N THR A 213 13.66 7.10 -8.76
CA THR A 213 13.70 5.87 -9.56
C THR A 213 15.14 5.42 -9.81
N VAL A 214 15.46 4.18 -9.42
CA VAL A 214 16.80 3.59 -9.55
C VAL A 214 16.85 2.34 -10.42
N ALA A 215 15.71 1.69 -10.65
CA ALA A 215 15.59 0.61 -11.62
C ALA A 215 14.20 0.58 -12.24
N ARG A 216 14.08 0.06 -13.46
CA ARG A 216 12.79 -0.05 -14.15
C ARG A 216 12.79 -1.18 -15.18
N ARG A 217 11.66 -1.89 -15.25
CA ARG A 217 11.34 -2.85 -16.31
C ARG A 217 10.00 -2.53 -16.93
N ASP A 218 9.98 -2.31 -18.24
CA ASP A 218 8.75 -2.26 -19.03
C ASP A 218 8.53 -3.60 -19.72
N PHE A 219 7.31 -4.14 -19.66
CA PHE A 219 7.00 -5.44 -20.27
C PHE A 219 6.72 -5.36 -21.78
N GLY A 220 6.58 -4.14 -22.29
CA GLY A 220 6.32 -3.85 -23.70
C GLY A 220 4.82 -3.69 -24.02
N PRO A 221 4.48 -3.23 -25.24
CA PRO A 221 3.11 -2.91 -25.60
C PRO A 221 2.16 -4.11 -25.48
N GLY A 222 1.02 -3.92 -24.82
CA GLY A 222 0.00 -4.97 -24.65
C GLY A 222 0.36 -6.05 -23.62
N CYS A 223 1.52 -5.94 -22.96
CA CYS A 223 1.91 -6.81 -21.85
C CYS A 223 1.66 -6.12 -20.52
N PHE A 224 0.85 -6.74 -19.66
CA PHE A 224 0.46 -6.16 -18.39
C PHE A 224 0.68 -7.13 -17.24
N ALA A 225 1.21 -6.62 -16.14
CA ALA A 225 1.45 -7.36 -14.92
C ALA A 225 0.33 -7.20 -13.88
N GLY A 226 0.37 -8.04 -12.85
CA GLY A 226 -0.27 -7.78 -11.56
C GLY A 226 0.65 -7.04 -10.59
N GLU A 227 0.23 -6.93 -9.33
CA GLU A 227 1.06 -6.39 -8.24
C GLU A 227 2.44 -7.09 -8.22
N PRO A 228 3.56 -6.34 -8.12
CA PRO A 228 4.87 -6.92 -7.89
C PRO A 228 4.98 -7.43 -6.45
N PHE A 229 5.76 -8.49 -6.22
CA PHE A 229 6.07 -9.01 -4.89
C PHE A 229 7.57 -9.11 -4.70
N PHE A 230 8.06 -8.66 -3.55
CA PHE A 230 9.46 -8.87 -3.18
C PHE A 230 9.61 -10.19 -2.40
N VAL A 231 10.58 -11.00 -2.82
CA VAL A 231 10.96 -12.26 -2.17
C VAL A 231 12.44 -12.15 -1.77
N PRO A 232 12.77 -12.08 -0.47
CA PRO A 232 14.16 -12.01 -0.03
C PRO A 232 14.92 -13.29 -0.40
N ASP A 233 16.22 -13.17 -0.70
CA ASP A 233 17.10 -14.35 -0.75
C ASP A 233 17.54 -14.73 0.67
N ASP A 234 16.82 -15.68 1.27
CA ASP A 234 17.06 -16.14 2.64
C ASP A 234 18.05 -17.31 2.73
N VAL A 235 18.63 -17.75 1.60
CA VAL A 235 19.51 -18.93 1.54
C VAL A 235 20.96 -18.52 1.24
N GLU A 236 21.18 -17.77 0.17
CA GLU A 236 22.51 -17.38 -0.30
C GLU A 236 22.75 -15.87 -0.21
N GLY A 237 21.76 -15.13 0.29
CA GLY A 237 21.79 -13.69 0.34
C GLY A 237 22.96 -13.09 1.14
N ASN A 238 23.38 -11.90 0.72
CA ASN A 238 24.38 -11.06 1.35
C ASN A 238 23.82 -10.22 2.53
N GLY A 239 22.50 -10.20 2.71
CA GLY A 239 21.80 -9.50 3.80
C GLY A 239 21.48 -8.03 3.54
N ASP A 240 21.71 -7.53 2.32
CA ASP A 240 21.26 -6.21 1.90
C ASP A 240 19.72 -6.17 1.80
N GLU A 241 19.15 -4.97 1.95
CA GLU A 241 17.69 -4.79 1.97
C GLU A 241 17.01 -5.25 0.67
N ASP A 242 17.66 -5.00 -0.47
CA ASP A 242 17.18 -5.31 -1.82
C ASP A 242 17.73 -6.62 -2.38
N ASP A 243 18.37 -7.44 -1.54
CA ASP A 243 18.89 -8.74 -1.96
C ASP A 243 17.77 -9.79 -2.00
N GLY A 244 17.44 -10.17 -3.23
CA GLY A 244 16.31 -11.04 -3.51
C GLY A 244 15.73 -10.78 -4.89
N TYR A 245 14.45 -11.10 -5.04
CA TYR A 245 13.77 -11.13 -6.32
C TYR A 245 12.48 -10.34 -6.27
N VAL A 246 12.16 -9.68 -7.38
CA VAL A 246 10.82 -9.14 -7.61
C VAL A 246 10.09 -10.08 -8.56
N VAL A 247 8.90 -10.53 -8.16
CA VAL A 247 8.11 -11.46 -8.95
C VAL A 247 6.75 -10.88 -9.28
N CYS A 248 6.22 -11.20 -10.45
CA CYS A 248 4.84 -10.86 -10.81
C CYS A 248 4.30 -11.79 -11.91
N TYR A 249 2.97 -11.85 -12.01
CA TYR A 249 2.31 -12.44 -13.18
C TYR A 249 2.25 -11.40 -14.30
N VAL A 250 2.56 -11.80 -15.53
CA VAL A 250 2.47 -10.96 -16.73
C VAL A 250 1.60 -11.65 -17.77
N HIS A 251 0.67 -10.90 -18.34
CA HIS A 251 -0.24 -11.33 -19.39
C HIS A 251 0.02 -10.52 -20.66
N ASP A 252 0.28 -11.22 -21.76
CA ASP A 252 0.32 -10.63 -23.10
C ASP A 252 -1.10 -10.69 -23.70
N GLU A 253 -1.75 -9.54 -23.86
CA GLU A 253 -3.09 -9.45 -24.44
C GLU A 253 -3.13 -9.72 -25.95
N GLY A 254 -1.99 -9.61 -26.64
CA GLY A 254 -1.85 -9.84 -28.08
C GLY A 254 -1.74 -11.32 -28.42
N THR A 255 -0.94 -12.09 -27.68
CA THR A 255 -0.79 -13.54 -27.88
C THR A 255 -1.71 -14.37 -27.00
N GLY A 256 -2.17 -13.82 -25.89
CA GLY A 256 -2.88 -14.55 -24.85
C GLY A 256 -1.95 -15.29 -23.87
N ASP A 257 -0.63 -15.10 -23.98
CA ASP A 257 0.35 -15.76 -23.11
C ASP A 257 0.29 -15.23 -21.69
N ASN A 258 0.66 -16.11 -20.75
CA ASN A 258 0.69 -15.81 -19.32
C ASN A 258 1.96 -16.40 -18.75
N ARG A 259 2.70 -15.58 -18.02
CA ARG A 259 3.98 -15.96 -17.45
C ARG A 259 4.09 -15.47 -16.02
N PHE A 260 4.79 -16.23 -15.19
CA PHE A 260 5.31 -15.76 -13.91
C PHE A 260 6.77 -15.38 -14.13
N VAL A 261 7.10 -14.11 -13.91
CA VAL A 261 8.46 -13.58 -14.09
C VAL A 261 9.15 -13.44 -12.74
N VAL A 262 10.44 -13.73 -12.73
CA VAL A 262 11.33 -13.53 -11.59
C VAL A 262 12.44 -12.59 -12.03
N MET A 263 12.54 -11.44 -11.38
CA MET A 263 13.49 -10.39 -11.68
C MET A 263 14.51 -10.25 -10.56
N ASP A 264 15.78 -10.05 -10.90
CA ASP A 264 16.81 -9.64 -9.94
C ASP A 264 16.47 -8.24 -9.40
N ALA A 265 16.28 -8.15 -8.08
CA ALA A 265 15.84 -6.93 -7.43
C ALA A 265 16.94 -5.87 -7.26
N GLN A 266 18.21 -6.23 -7.49
CA GLN A 266 19.38 -5.34 -7.46
C GLN A 266 19.77 -4.85 -8.87
N SER A 267 19.35 -5.55 -9.92
CA SER A 267 19.61 -5.14 -11.31
C SER A 267 19.00 -3.74 -11.60
N PRO A 268 19.74 -2.83 -12.25
CA PRO A 268 19.23 -1.51 -12.66
C PRO A 268 18.11 -1.59 -13.71
N ASP A 269 18.00 -2.73 -14.41
CA ASP A 269 16.97 -2.97 -15.42
C ASP A 269 15.90 -3.98 -14.93
N LEU A 270 15.98 -4.41 -13.66
CA LEU A 270 15.21 -5.52 -13.09
C LEU A 270 15.21 -6.74 -14.03
N ASP A 271 16.41 -7.21 -14.34
CA ASP A 271 16.62 -8.30 -15.31
C ASP A 271 15.81 -9.54 -14.95
N ILE A 272 15.10 -10.10 -15.94
CA ILE A 272 14.37 -11.36 -15.79
C ILE A 272 15.38 -12.51 -15.75
N VAL A 273 15.56 -13.10 -14.58
CA VAL A 273 16.48 -14.22 -14.35
C VAL A 273 15.78 -15.58 -14.49
N ALA A 274 14.45 -15.62 -14.36
CA ALA A 274 13.64 -16.77 -14.69
C ALA A 274 12.24 -16.37 -15.17
N GLU A 275 11.65 -17.21 -16.03
CA GLU A 275 10.29 -17.06 -16.53
C GLU A 275 9.60 -18.42 -16.59
N VAL A 276 8.39 -18.50 -16.08
CA VAL A 276 7.56 -19.72 -16.09
C VAL A 276 6.30 -19.45 -16.89
N GLN A 277 6.18 -20.08 -18.05
CA GLN A 277 4.94 -20.07 -18.83
C GLN A 277 3.83 -20.80 -18.07
N LEU A 278 2.67 -20.18 -17.98
CA LEU A 278 1.49 -20.73 -17.32
C LEU A 278 0.55 -21.39 -18.35
N PRO A 279 -0.12 -22.50 -17.99
CA PRO A 279 -0.97 -23.24 -18.91
C PRO A 279 -2.32 -22.56 -19.20
N SER A 280 -2.65 -21.51 -18.45
CA SER A 280 -3.93 -20.80 -18.55
C SER A 280 -3.80 -19.34 -18.12
N ARG A 281 -4.80 -18.55 -18.49
CA ARG A 281 -4.87 -17.14 -18.12
C ARG A 281 -4.95 -16.94 -16.61
N VAL A 282 -4.08 -16.08 -16.08
CA VAL A 282 -4.22 -15.48 -14.75
C VAL A 282 -4.93 -14.14 -14.94
N PRO A 283 -6.19 -13.97 -14.49
CA PRO A 283 -6.88 -12.70 -14.59
C PRO A 283 -6.16 -11.61 -13.80
N TYR A 284 -6.38 -10.35 -14.16
CA TYR A 284 -5.93 -9.23 -13.34
C TYR A 284 -6.47 -9.38 -11.91
N GLY A 285 -5.53 -9.41 -10.97
CA GLY A 285 -5.79 -9.56 -9.55
C GLY A 285 -5.46 -8.30 -8.76
N PHE A 286 -5.60 -8.40 -7.45
CA PHE A 286 -5.18 -7.37 -6.49
C PHE A 286 -3.99 -7.91 -5.70
N HIS A 287 -4.12 -7.98 -4.38
CA HIS A 287 -3.01 -8.33 -3.52
C HIS A 287 -2.73 -9.83 -3.46
N GLY A 288 -1.45 -10.14 -3.34
CA GLY A 288 -0.94 -11.49 -3.15
C GLY A 288 -0.08 -11.60 -1.89
N LEU A 289 0.35 -12.82 -1.60
CA LEU A 289 1.25 -13.12 -0.50
C LEU A 289 2.21 -14.22 -0.95
N PHE A 290 3.50 -14.04 -0.67
CA PHE A 290 4.47 -15.11 -0.76
C PHE A 290 4.57 -15.79 0.61
N VAL A 291 4.44 -17.11 0.65
CA VAL A 291 4.55 -17.90 1.87
C VAL A 291 5.71 -18.88 1.70
N THR A 292 6.68 -18.80 2.60
CA THR A 292 7.84 -19.67 2.60
C THR A 292 7.43 -21.13 2.90
N GLN A 293 8.29 -22.07 2.51
CA GLN A 293 8.07 -23.47 2.86
C GLN A 293 8.05 -23.69 4.39
N ALA A 294 8.85 -22.93 5.14
CA ALA A 294 8.89 -23.00 6.59
C ALA A 294 7.55 -22.55 7.22
N GLU A 295 7.00 -21.42 6.76
CA GLU A 295 5.69 -20.92 7.21
C GLU A 295 4.57 -21.91 6.89
N LEU A 296 4.52 -22.45 5.67
CA LEU A 296 3.53 -23.47 5.29
C LEU A 296 3.61 -24.71 6.18
N ARG A 297 4.83 -25.19 6.51
CA ARG A 297 5.00 -26.36 7.40
C ARG A 297 4.53 -26.07 8.83
N SER A 298 4.66 -24.83 9.29
CA SER A 298 4.24 -24.44 10.64
C SER A 298 2.71 -24.45 10.83
N GLN A 299 1.92 -24.39 9.76
CA GLN A 299 0.44 -24.43 9.83
C GLN A 299 -0.12 -25.79 10.31
N HIS A 300 0.69 -26.84 10.27
CA HIS A 300 0.29 -28.20 10.66
C HIS A 300 0.72 -28.59 12.08
N GLN A 301 1.34 -27.68 12.83
CA GLN A 301 1.77 -27.88 14.23
C GLN A 301 0.83 -27.18 15.21
#